data_AF-A0A9C9G690-F1
#
_entry.id   AF-A0A9C9G690-F1
#
_cell.length_a   1.000
_cell.length_b   1.000
_cell.length_c   1.000
_cell.angle_alpha   90.00
_cell.angle_beta   90.00
_cell.angle_gamma   90.00
#
_symmetry.space_group_name_H-M   'P 1'
#
loop_
_entity.id
_entity.type
_entity.pdbx_description
1 polymer ?
#
loop_
_entity_poly.entity_id
_entity_poly.type
_entity_poly.pdbx_seq_one_letter_code
_entity_poly.pdbx_strand_id
1 'polypeptide(L)'
;LGLTLFMLLSPVFGFFTTPLMSWFSRKHEFEADAYAAKQRDARDLIRALVKMYQENASTLTPDPLYSSFYDSHPPAPVRVSHLQKLQTT
;
A
#
# COMPACT_ATOMS: atom_id res chain seq x y z
N LEU A 1 21.36 15.75 -24.24
CA LEU A 1 20.50 15.11 -25.26
C LEU A 1 20.24 13.63 -24.95
N GLY A 2 21.27 12.77 -24.89
CA GLY A 2 21.07 11.33 -24.61
C GLY A 2 20.34 11.02 -23.30
N LEU A 3 20.73 11.63 -22.18
CA LEU A 3 20.06 11.46 -20.89
C LEU A 3 18.60 11.94 -20.91
N THR A 4 18.35 13.06 -21.59
CA THR A 4 17.01 13.63 -21.74
C THR A 4 16.09 12.68 -22.52
N LEU A 5 16.59 12.09 -23.62
CA LEU A 5 15.84 11.11 -24.40
C LEU A 5 15.58 9.82 -23.60
N PHE A 6 16.57 9.36 -22.83
CA PHE A 6 16.41 8.21 -21.95
C PHE A 6 15.33 8.45 -20.89
N MET A 7 15.35 9.60 -20.20
CA MET A 7 14.32 9.96 -19.22
C MET A 7 12.92 10.06 -19.85
N LEU A 8 12.82 10.54 -21.09
CA LEU A 8 11.55 10.64 -21.81
C LEU A 8 10.97 9.26 -22.16
N LEU A 9 11.81 8.28 -22.49
CA LEU A 9 11.37 6.93 -22.88
C LEU A 9 11.17 5.98 -21.69
N SER A 10 11.84 6.23 -20.56
CA SER A 10 11.77 5.39 -19.35
C SER A 10 10.34 5.06 -18.87
N PRO A 11 9.36 6.01 -18.83
CA PRO A 11 8.01 5.72 -18.35
C PRO A 11 7.27 4.64 -19.14
N VAL A 12 7.58 4.46 -20.43
CA VAL A 12 6.97 3.41 -21.27
C VAL A 12 7.29 2.03 -20.73
N PHE A 13 8.53 1.82 -20.27
CA PHE A 13 8.93 0.59 -19.60
C PHE A 13 8.39 0.53 -18.17
N GLY A 14 8.35 1.68 -17.49
CA GLY A 14 7.81 1.83 -16.13
C GLY A 14 6.36 1.35 -16.00
N PHE A 15 5.51 1.59 -17.01
CA PHE A 15 4.13 1.12 -17.00
C PHE A 15 4.01 -0.38 -16.76
N PHE A 16 4.81 -1.19 -17.46
CA PHE A 16 4.75 -2.66 -17.33
C PHE A 16 5.37 -3.17 -16.03
N THR A 17 6.33 -2.45 -15.45
CA THR A 17 6.95 -2.83 -14.17
C THR A 17 6.15 -2.36 -12.96
N THR A 18 5.24 -1.39 -13.14
CA THR A 18 4.39 -0.83 -12.07
C THR A 18 3.67 -1.91 -11.25
N PRO A 19 2.90 -2.85 -11.83
CA PRO A 19 2.16 -3.85 -11.02
C PRO A 19 3.08 -4.74 -10.19
N LEU A 20 4.26 -5.08 -10.72
CA LEU A 20 5.25 -5.88 -9.98
C LEU A 20 5.80 -5.11 -8.78
N MET A 21 6.16 -3.84 -8.98
CA MET A 21 6.67 -2.98 -7.91
C MET A 21 5.60 -2.71 -6.84
N SER A 22 4.36 -2.43 -7.27
CA SER A 22 3.22 -2.27 -6.37
C SER A 22 2.97 -3.54 -5.56
N TRP A 23 3.10 -4.74 -6.16
CA TRP A 23 2.96 -6.00 -5.43
C TRP A 23 4.03 -6.19 -4.35
N PHE A 24 5.31 -5.97 -4.66
CA PHE A 24 6.39 -6.03 -3.66
C PHE A 24 6.17 -5.02 -2.54
N SER A 25 5.80 -3.78 -2.89
CA SER A 25 5.50 -2.72 -1.91
C SER A 25 4.36 -3.12 -0.98
N ARG A 26 3.25 -3.63 -1.52
CA ARG A 26 2.11 -4.10 -0.70
C ARG A 26 2.49 -5.25 0.23
N LYS A 27 3.34 -6.18 -0.23
CA LYS A 27 3.84 -7.26 0.62
C LYS A 27 4.63 -6.70 1.82
N HIS A 28 5.52 -5.73 1.57
CA HIS A 28 6.28 -5.09 2.63
C HIS A 28 5.39 -4.32 3.62
N GLU A 29 4.32 -3.69 3.17
CA GLU A 29 3.33 -3.05 4.06
C GLU A 29 2.69 -4.06 5.02
N PHE A 30 2.32 -5.27 4.55
CA PHE A 30 1.77 -6.31 5.42
C PHE A 30 2.81 -6.87 6.40
N GLU A 31 4.06 -7.02 5.97
CA GLU A 31 5.16 -7.45 6.84
C GLU A 31 5.45 -6.40 7.92
N ALA A 32 5.40 -5.12 7.56
CA ALA A 32 5.55 -4.00 8.49
C ALA A 32 4.39 -3.93 9.50
N ASP A 33 3.15 -4.10 9.04
CA ASP A 33 1.96 -4.18 9.89
C ASP A 33 2.07 -5.34 10.90
N ALA A 34 2.49 -6.52 10.44
CA ALA A 34 2.70 -7.68 11.30
C ALA A 34 3.83 -7.46 12.31
N TYR A 35 4.92 -6.80 11.90
CA TYR A 35 5.99 -6.43 12.81
C TYR A 35 5.51 -5.42 13.86
N ALA A 36 4.81 -4.36 13.46
CA ALA A 36 4.27 -3.36 14.38
C ALA A 36 3.30 -3.97 15.40
N ALA A 37 2.43 -4.89 14.96
CA ALA A 37 1.50 -5.63 15.82
C ALA A 37 2.20 -6.54 16.85
N LYS A 38 3.42 -6.99 16.57
CA LYS A 38 4.23 -7.74 17.54
C LYS A 38 4.87 -6.84 18.58
N GLN A 39 5.18 -5.59 18.21
CA GLN A 39 5.90 -4.66 19.09
C GLN A 39 4.98 -3.79 19.94
N ARG A 40 3.75 -3.53 19.48
CA ARG A 40 2.74 -2.71 20.19
C ARG A 40 1.33 -3.19 19.88
N ASP A 41 0.36 -2.66 20.63
CA ASP A 41 -1.06 -2.95 20.40
C ASP A 41 -1.48 -2.55 18.97
N ALA A 42 -1.87 -3.55 18.18
CA ALA A 42 -2.36 -3.33 16.82
C ALA A 42 -3.63 -2.46 16.76
N ARG A 43 -4.37 -2.28 17.87
CA ARG A 43 -5.52 -1.36 17.94
C ARG A 43 -5.09 0.09 17.74
N ASP A 44 -3.91 0.47 18.24
CA ASP A 44 -3.39 1.82 18.04
C ASP A 44 -3.02 2.06 16.58
N LEU A 45 -2.45 1.05 15.91
CA LEU A 45 -2.16 1.11 14.48
C LEU A 45 -3.45 1.22 13.64
N ILE A 46 -4.48 0.43 13.96
CA ILE A 46 -5.80 0.54 13.32
C ILE A 46 -6.37 1.94 13.46
N ARG A 47 -6.32 2.53 14.67
CA ARG A 47 -6.80 3.90 14.92
C ARG A 47 -6.02 4.93 14.09
N ALA A 48 -4.70 4.79 14.02
CA ALA A 48 -3.86 5.68 13.23
C ALA A 48 -4.19 5.59 11.73
N LEU A 49 -4.39 4.38 11.19
CA LEU A 49 -4.77 4.18 9.79
C LEU A 49 -6.13 4.81 9.46
N VAL A 50 -7.13 4.60 10.31
CA VAL A 50 -8.47 5.18 10.13
C VAL A 50 -8.39 6.71 10.16
N LYS A 51 -7.68 7.27 11.15
CA LYS A 51 -7.50 8.71 11.26
C LYS A 51 -6.81 9.30 10.03
N MET A 52 -5.72 8.68 9.59
CA MET A 52 -4.96 9.11 8.41
C MET A 52 -5.83 9.11 7.14
N TYR A 53 -6.65 8.07 6.95
CA TYR A 53 -7.56 8.01 5.79
C TYR A 53 -8.66 9.06 5.85
N GLN A 54 -9.19 9.32 7.03
CA GLN A 54 -10.20 10.36 7.24
C GLN A 54 -9.62 11.76 6.94
N GLU A 55 -8.43 12.06 7.46
CA GLU A 55 -7.77 13.37 7.27
C GLU A 55 -7.36 13.60 5.82
N ASN A 56 -6.96 12.55 5.10
CA ASN A 56 -6.58 12.64 3.69
C ASN A 56 -7.75 12.56 2.72
N ALA A 57 -8.99 12.37 3.21
CA ALA A 57 -10.17 12.12 2.39
C ALA A 57 -9.95 11.00 1.34
N SER A 58 -9.15 9.99 1.71
CA SER A 58 -8.78 8.89 0.83
C SER A 58 -10.00 8.02 0.50
N THR A 59 -10.08 7.52 -0.73
CA THR A 59 -11.15 6.59 -1.11
C THR A 59 -11.09 5.31 -0.27
N LEU A 60 -12.24 4.91 0.29
CA LEU A 60 -12.39 3.66 1.03
C LEU A 60 -12.69 2.46 0.11
N THR A 61 -13.03 2.72 -1.14
CA THR A 61 -13.47 1.69 -2.10
C THR A 61 -12.78 1.89 -3.46
N PRO A 62 -11.44 1.89 -3.51
CA PRO A 62 -10.74 1.89 -4.79
C PRO A 62 -11.09 0.61 -5.55
N ASP A 63 -11.17 0.72 -6.89
CA ASP A 63 -11.34 -0.44 -7.74
C ASP A 63 -10.18 -1.43 -7.55
N PRO A 64 -10.44 -2.74 -7.37
CA PRO A 64 -9.38 -3.70 -7.08
C PRO A 64 -8.31 -3.81 -8.17
N LEU A 65 -8.69 -3.71 -9.45
CA LEU A 65 -7.73 -3.80 -10.55
C LEU A 65 -6.85 -2.56 -10.58
N TYR A 66 -7.47 -1.38 -10.49
CA TYR A 66 -6.73 -0.12 -10.40
C TYR A 66 -5.76 -0.13 -9.22
N SER A 67 -6.23 -0.50 -8.03
CA SER A 67 -5.41 -0.54 -6.82
C SER A 67 -4.27 -1.56 -6.93
N SER A 68 -4.55 -2.74 -7.50
CA SER A 68 -3.53 -3.77 -7.71
C SER A 68 -2.40 -3.30 -8.65
N PHE A 69 -2.71 -2.42 -9.59
CA PHE A 69 -1.76 -1.89 -10.55
C PHE A 69 -1.02 -0.68 -10.00
N TYR A 70 -1.73 0.36 -9.58
CA TYR A 70 -1.15 1.68 -9.29
C TYR A 70 -0.83 1.93 -7.82
N ASP A 71 -1.57 1.32 -6.89
CA ASP A 71 -1.38 1.62 -5.48
C ASP A 71 -0.21 0.80 -4.92
N SER A 72 0.83 1.52 -4.50
CA SER A 72 1.97 0.96 -3.78
C SER A 72 1.60 0.46 -2.38
N HIS A 73 0.48 0.94 -1.84
CA HIS A 73 -0.02 0.56 -0.53
C HIS A 73 -1.39 -0.11 -0.66
N PRO A 74 -1.68 -1.16 0.13
CA PRO A 74 -3.01 -1.74 0.15
C PRO A 74 -4.02 -0.75 0.76
N PRO A 75 -5.29 -0.76 0.32
CA PRO A 75 -6.34 0.10 0.89
C PRO A 75 -6.49 -0.10 2.40
N ALA A 76 -6.79 0.96 3.15
CA ALA A 76 -6.93 0.88 4.61
C ALA A 76 -7.87 -0.23 5.10
N PRO A 77 -9.06 -0.47 4.51
CA PRO A 77 -9.93 -1.55 4.96
C PRO A 77 -9.26 -2.93 4.89
N VAL A 78 -8.39 -3.16 3.89
CA VAL A 78 -7.63 -4.40 3.73
C VAL A 78 -6.59 -4.54 4.84
N ARG A 79 -5.87 -3.46 5.15
CA ARG A 79 -4.87 -3.44 6.25
C ARG A 79 -5.51 -3.62 7.62
N VAL A 80 -6.61 -2.92 7.89
CA VAL A 80 -7.38 -3.06 9.13
C VAL A 80 -7.86 -4.51 9.30
N SER A 81 -8.39 -5.10 8.24
CA SER A 81 -8.83 -6.51 8.25
C SER A 81 -7.66 -7.46 8.52
N HIS A 82 -6.48 -7.21 7.95
CA HIS A 82 -5.28 -7.98 8.21
C HIS A 82 -4.85 -7.89 9.69
N LEU A 83 -4.78 -6.67 10.24
CA LEU A 83 -4.43 -6.43 11.64
C LEU A 83 -5.42 -7.07 12.63
N GLN A 84 -6.72 -7.05 12.32
CA GLN A 84 -7.74 -7.73 13.12
C GLN A 84 -7.56 -9.25 13.15
N LYS A 85 -7.19 -9.85 12.01
CA LYS A 85 -6.89 -11.30 11.95
C LYS A 85 -5.67 -11.65 12.81
N LEU A 86 -4.63 -10.82 12.78
CA LEU A 86 -3.44 -11.01 13.60
C LEU A 86 -3.72 -10.95 15.11
N GLN A 87 -4.71 -10.16 15.54
CA GLN A 87 -5.11 -10.09 16.97
C GLN A 87 -5.90 -11.30 17.46
N THR A 88 -6.49 -12.08 16.55
CA THR A 88 -7.33 -13.24 16.90
C THR A 88 -6.52 -14.54 16.99
N THR A 89 -5.25 -14.51 16.52
CA THR A 89 -4.32 -15.65 16.55
C THR A 89 -3.39 -15.53 17.75
#